data_AF-A0A6N7PML5-F1
#
_entry.id   AF-A0A6N7PML5-F1
#
_cell.length_a   1.000
_cell.length_b   1.000
_cell.length_c   1.000
_cell.angle_alpha   90.00
_cell.angle_beta   90.00
_cell.angle_gamma   90.00
#
_symmetry.space_group_name_H-M   'P 1'
#
loop_
_entity.id
_entity.type
_entity.pdbx_description
1 polymer ?
#
loop_
_entity_poly.entity_id
_entity_poly.type
_entity_poly.pdbx_seq_one_letter_code
_entity_poly.pdbx_strand_id
1 'polypeptide(L)'
;MNRRIFFLPLFALALGLAGCSDDVGSEEDARRAYVGLDRSIDKAMQLGFQGFNAASNANIDPQMTNGDRAGTLTVSGKVDQGDSPNKTMTLNEVMKDYSDDGEITYNTSGTAPVIDLKLNNIPNGTITGRLDGAFTMSGELEGNVTLNLTIDGELQPTMADPMKVERKPGTTKISGTATSDYGTYDVDLTR
;
A
#
# COMPACT_ATOMS: atom_id res chain seq x y z
N MET A 1 42.81 -30.61 -68.71
CA MET A 1 42.74 -29.17 -68.37
C MET A 1 41.78 -29.00 -67.19
N ASN A 2 42.25 -28.29 -66.17
CA ASN A 2 41.70 -28.14 -64.83
C ASN A 2 40.26 -27.58 -64.75
N ARG A 3 39.47 -28.04 -63.77
CA ARG A 3 38.96 -27.19 -62.66
C ARG A 3 38.18 -27.99 -61.62
N ARG A 4 38.65 -27.88 -60.37
CA ARG A 4 37.98 -28.29 -59.12
C ARG A 4 37.06 -27.16 -58.65
N ILE A 5 35.87 -27.45 -58.14
CA ILE A 5 35.16 -26.60 -57.16
C ILE A 5 34.43 -27.51 -56.13
N PHE A 6 34.80 -27.31 -54.87
CA PHE A 6 34.25 -27.82 -53.60
C PHE A 6 32.93 -27.08 -53.24
N PHE A 7 32.00 -27.67 -52.45
CA PHE A 7 31.15 -27.04 -51.41
C PHE A 7 30.16 -28.10 -50.84
N LEU A 8 30.38 -28.70 -49.66
CA LEU A 8 30.06 -28.32 -48.25
C LEU A 8 28.59 -28.64 -47.82
N PRO A 9 28.35 -29.19 -46.60
CA PRO A 9 27.12 -29.86 -46.20
C PRO A 9 26.06 -28.91 -45.60
N LEU A 10 24.79 -29.26 -45.79
CA LEU A 10 23.63 -28.54 -45.26
C LEU A 10 23.47 -28.85 -43.76
N PHE A 11 23.78 -27.86 -42.92
CA PHE A 11 23.59 -27.89 -41.46
C PHE A 11 22.15 -27.44 -41.15
N ALA A 12 21.31 -28.35 -40.67
CA ALA A 12 19.94 -28.04 -40.23
C ALA A 12 19.99 -27.44 -38.82
N LEU A 13 19.80 -26.12 -38.72
CA LEU A 13 19.68 -25.38 -37.48
C LEU A 13 18.21 -25.39 -37.03
N ALA A 14 17.88 -26.22 -36.04
CA ALA A 14 16.57 -26.18 -35.38
C ALA A 14 16.51 -24.94 -34.46
N LEU A 15 15.73 -23.94 -34.87
CA LEU A 15 15.35 -22.82 -34.02
C LEU A 15 14.35 -23.32 -32.97
N GLY A 16 14.85 -23.56 -31.75
CA GLY A 16 14.01 -23.61 -30.56
C GLY A 16 13.59 -22.18 -30.21
N LEU A 17 12.39 -21.80 -30.64
CA LEU A 17 11.69 -20.63 -30.11
C LEU A 17 11.35 -20.94 -28.65
N ALA A 18 12.20 -20.50 -27.73
CA ALA A 18 11.81 -20.29 -26.34
C ALA A 18 10.84 -19.10 -26.33
N GLY A 19 9.54 -19.40 -26.35
CA GLY A 19 8.52 -18.42 -26.04
C GLY A 19 8.64 -18.05 -24.56
N CYS A 20 9.03 -16.81 -24.27
CA CYS A 20 8.59 -16.16 -23.05
C CYS A 20 7.06 -16.03 -23.17
N SER A 21 6.32 -16.92 -22.51
CA SER A 21 4.93 -16.65 -22.18
C SER A 21 4.95 -15.71 -20.99
N ASP A 22 5.05 -14.42 -21.26
CA ASP A 22 4.78 -13.40 -20.27
C ASP A 22 3.30 -13.53 -19.90
N ASP A 23 3.08 -14.06 -18.71
CA ASP A 23 1.79 -14.39 -18.13
C ASP A 23 1.12 -13.08 -17.69
N VAL A 24 0.63 -12.30 -18.67
CA VAL A 24 0.01 -10.97 -18.47
C VAL A 24 -1.11 -11.02 -17.40
N GLY A 25 -1.74 -12.19 -17.20
CA GLY A 25 -2.74 -12.38 -16.14
C GLY A 25 -2.17 -12.20 -14.74
N SER A 26 -0.99 -12.77 -14.46
CA SER A 26 -0.36 -12.72 -13.13
C SER A 26 0.06 -11.32 -12.70
N GLU A 27 0.68 -10.54 -13.60
CA GLU A 27 1.10 -9.17 -13.32
C GLU A 27 -0.12 -8.25 -13.11
N GLU A 28 -1.14 -8.40 -13.95
CA GLU A 28 -2.37 -7.62 -13.81
C GLU A 28 -3.14 -8.01 -12.53
N ASP A 29 -3.21 -9.29 -12.18
CA ASP A 29 -3.85 -9.74 -10.94
C ASP A 29 -3.07 -9.26 -9.71
N ALA A 30 -1.74 -9.27 -9.73
CA ALA A 30 -0.92 -8.68 -8.66
C ALA A 30 -1.18 -7.17 -8.50
N ARG A 31 -1.35 -6.45 -9.62
CA ARG A 31 -1.75 -5.04 -9.61
C ARG A 31 -3.15 -4.85 -9.04
N ARG A 32 -4.13 -5.66 -9.45
CA ARG A 32 -5.52 -5.59 -8.96
C ARG A 32 -5.62 -5.86 -7.46
N ALA A 33 -4.85 -6.82 -6.95
CA ALA A 33 -4.75 -7.10 -5.52
C ALA A 33 -4.38 -5.84 -4.70
N TYR A 34 -3.51 -4.98 -5.25
CA TYR A 34 -3.15 -3.70 -4.64
C TYR A 34 -4.20 -2.59 -4.85
N VAL A 35 -4.74 -2.45 -6.06
CA VAL A 35 -5.65 -1.35 -6.41
C VAL A 35 -6.91 -1.34 -5.54
N GLY A 36 -7.41 -2.50 -5.12
CA GLY A 36 -8.54 -2.58 -4.18
C GLY A 36 -8.21 -2.09 -2.76
N LEU A 37 -6.93 -2.10 -2.35
CA LEU A 37 -6.43 -1.58 -1.07
C LEU A 37 -5.94 -0.13 -1.16
N ASP A 38 -5.68 0.35 -2.35
CA ASP A 38 -5.04 1.63 -2.58
C ASP A 38 -5.73 2.81 -1.88
N ARG A 39 -7.06 2.85 -1.91
CA ARG A 39 -7.86 3.88 -1.22
C ARG A 39 -7.99 3.64 0.28
N SER A 40 -7.82 2.40 0.75
CA SER A 40 -7.86 2.10 2.19
C SER A 40 -6.68 2.76 2.90
N ILE A 41 -5.52 2.84 2.27
CA ILE A 41 -4.31 3.45 2.84
C ILE A 41 -4.56 4.94 3.14
N ASP A 42 -5.22 5.66 2.23
CA ASP A 42 -5.61 7.05 2.45
C ASP A 42 -6.62 7.21 3.59
N LYS A 43 -7.65 6.36 3.60
CA LYS A 43 -8.64 6.33 4.68
C LYS A 43 -7.99 6.01 6.02
N ALA A 44 -7.06 5.06 6.07
CA ALA A 44 -6.38 4.65 7.29
C ALA A 44 -5.55 5.79 7.87
N MET A 45 -4.77 6.49 7.05
CA MET A 45 -4.03 7.68 7.48
C MET A 45 -4.98 8.80 7.93
N GLN A 46 -6.08 9.03 7.21
CA GLN A 46 -7.07 10.04 7.59
C GLN A 46 -7.68 9.74 8.97
N LEU A 47 -8.12 8.50 9.20
CA LEU A 47 -8.62 8.03 10.49
C LEU A 47 -7.55 8.16 11.58
N GLY A 48 -6.29 7.85 11.27
CA GLY A 48 -5.16 8.05 12.18
C GLY A 48 -5.00 9.50 12.63
N PHE A 49 -5.05 10.46 11.70
CA PHE A 49 -4.99 11.89 12.03
C PHE A 49 -6.24 12.39 12.78
N GLN A 50 -7.43 11.88 12.46
CA GLN A 50 -8.64 12.18 13.24
C GLN A 50 -8.47 11.73 14.69
N GLY A 51 -8.00 10.50 14.88
CA GLY A 51 -7.68 9.94 16.19
C GLY A 51 -6.60 10.73 16.93
N PHE A 52 -5.51 11.08 16.26
CA PHE A 52 -4.44 11.94 16.80
C PHE A 52 -4.99 13.29 17.29
N ASN A 53 -5.80 13.96 16.48
CA ASN A 53 -6.36 15.27 16.81
C ASN A 53 -7.44 15.22 17.90
N ALA A 54 -8.01 14.04 18.16
CA ALA A 54 -9.00 13.81 19.22
C ALA A 54 -8.38 13.26 20.51
N ALA A 55 -7.18 12.68 20.44
CA ALA A 55 -6.55 12.01 21.56
C ALA A 55 -6.20 12.99 22.68
N SER A 56 -6.61 12.67 23.90
CA SER A 56 -6.24 13.40 25.12
C SER A 56 -5.11 12.73 25.90
N ASN A 57 -4.60 11.60 25.39
CA ASN A 57 -3.56 10.78 26.00
C ASN A 57 -2.77 10.05 24.90
N ALA A 58 -1.83 9.18 25.30
CA ALA A 58 -0.98 8.44 24.36
C ALA A 58 -1.71 7.45 23.46
N ASN A 59 -2.97 7.12 23.76
CA ASN A 59 -3.76 6.17 22.99
C ASN A 59 -4.66 6.92 22.01
N ILE A 60 -4.72 6.39 20.79
CA ILE A 60 -5.67 6.78 19.77
C ILE A 60 -6.82 5.79 19.82
N ASP A 61 -7.98 6.28 20.25
CA ASP A 61 -9.21 5.49 20.29
C ASP A 61 -9.63 5.04 18.88
N PRO A 62 -10.26 3.87 18.74
CA PRO A 62 -10.66 3.35 17.43
C PRO A 62 -11.51 4.34 16.62
N GLN A 63 -11.04 4.65 15.42
CA GLN A 63 -11.75 5.40 14.39
C GLN A 63 -12.17 4.42 13.29
N MET A 64 -13.37 4.60 12.73
CA MET A 64 -13.93 3.64 11.77
C MET A 64 -14.51 4.35 10.55
N THR A 65 -14.42 3.68 9.41
CA THR A 65 -15.15 4.03 8.17
C THR A 65 -15.58 2.77 7.43
N ASN A 66 -16.49 2.94 6.47
CA ASN A 66 -16.91 1.86 5.59
C ASN A 66 -16.02 1.79 4.34
N GLY A 67 -15.96 0.61 3.72
CA GLY A 67 -15.58 0.51 2.32
C GLY A 67 -16.63 1.22 1.44
N ASP A 68 -16.23 1.65 0.24
CA ASP A 68 -17.13 2.31 -0.70
C ASP A 68 -18.26 1.37 -1.17
N ARG A 69 -18.06 0.04 -1.05
CA ARG A 69 -19.07 -0.98 -1.34
C ARG A 69 -19.52 -1.76 -0.12
N ALA A 70 -18.58 -2.25 0.69
CA ALA A 70 -18.90 -3.14 1.80
C ALA A 70 -17.85 -3.11 2.92
N GLY A 71 -18.25 -3.66 4.06
CA GLY A 71 -17.38 -3.86 5.22
C GLY A 71 -16.83 -2.59 5.84
N THR A 72 -15.85 -2.78 6.72
CA THR A 72 -15.35 -1.73 7.60
C THR A 72 -13.84 -1.74 7.69
N LEU A 73 -13.28 -0.54 7.75
CA LEU A 73 -11.90 -0.24 8.08
C LEU A 73 -11.86 0.45 9.45
N THR A 74 -11.11 -0.12 10.39
CA THR A 74 -10.92 0.42 11.74
C THR A 74 -9.44 0.74 11.94
N VAL A 75 -9.14 1.93 12.43
CA VAL A 75 -7.79 2.36 12.80
C VAL A 75 -7.76 2.77 14.26
N SER A 76 -6.84 2.19 15.02
CA SER A 76 -6.53 2.56 16.41
C SER A 76 -5.02 2.69 16.56
N GLY A 77 -4.51 3.21 17.67
CA GLY A 77 -3.06 3.36 17.76
C GLY A 77 -2.55 4.03 19.01
N LYS A 78 -1.32 4.50 18.90
CA LYS A 78 -0.64 5.27 19.93
C LYS A 78 0.16 6.41 19.31
N VAL A 79 0.35 7.46 20.11
CA VAL A 79 1.22 8.58 19.77
C VAL A 79 2.03 9.02 20.98
N ASP A 80 3.28 9.41 20.74
CA ASP A 80 4.15 9.94 21.78
C ASP A 80 3.53 11.16 22.48
N GLN A 81 3.85 11.32 23.77
CA GLN A 81 3.35 12.41 24.60
C GLN A 81 4.41 13.49 24.86
N GLY A 82 3.95 14.67 25.29
CA GLY A 82 4.77 15.83 25.63
C GLY A 82 4.71 16.94 24.57
N ASP A 83 5.29 18.09 24.87
CA ASP A 83 5.12 19.32 24.07
C ASP A 83 6.01 19.40 22.82
N SER A 84 6.69 18.31 22.46
CA SER A 84 7.54 18.26 21.26
C SER A 84 6.71 18.43 19.99
N PRO A 85 7.13 19.27 19.01
CA PRO A 85 6.48 19.31 17.70
C PRO A 85 6.82 18.07 16.84
N ASN A 86 7.72 17.20 17.30
CA ASN A 86 8.04 15.91 16.70
C ASN A 86 7.37 14.78 17.48
N LYS A 87 6.71 13.86 16.77
CA LYS A 87 5.92 12.76 17.32
C LYS A 87 6.15 11.47 16.54
N THR A 88 6.20 10.35 17.23
CA THR A 88 6.01 9.02 16.63
C THR A 88 4.57 8.60 16.84
N MET A 89 3.92 8.14 15.77
CA MET A 89 2.55 7.64 15.78
C MET A 89 2.54 6.24 15.16
N THR A 90 2.04 5.28 15.91
CA THR A 90 1.89 3.89 15.47
C THR A 90 0.40 3.57 15.38
N LEU A 91 -0.06 3.23 14.19
CA LEU A 91 -1.45 2.88 13.90
C LEU A 91 -1.57 1.40 13.61
N ASN A 92 -2.66 0.78 14.08
CA ASN A 92 -3.04 -0.58 13.76
C ASN A 92 -4.28 -0.53 12.88
N GLU A 93 -4.18 -1.12 11.70
CA GLU A 93 -5.24 -1.18 10.71
C GLU A 93 -5.97 -2.53 10.79
N VAL A 94 -7.28 -2.50 10.95
CA VAL A 94 -8.12 -3.71 10.99
C VAL A 94 -9.24 -3.58 9.98
N MET A 95 -9.24 -4.49 9.01
CA MET A 95 -10.30 -4.64 8.03
C MET A 95 -11.18 -5.84 8.36
N LYS A 96 -12.48 -5.64 8.19
CA LYS A 96 -13.47 -6.70 8.25
C LYS A 96 -14.40 -6.59 7.04
N ASP A 97 -14.37 -7.62 6.21
CA ASP A 97 -15.14 -7.74 4.98
C ASP A 97 -15.05 -6.48 4.09
N TYR A 98 -13.92 -5.77 4.15
CA TYR A 98 -13.73 -4.46 3.54
C TYR A 98 -13.66 -4.58 2.02
N SER A 99 -14.41 -3.74 1.30
CA SER A 99 -14.30 -3.66 -0.16
C SER A 99 -14.68 -2.27 -0.67
N ASP A 100 -13.82 -1.71 -1.52
CA ASP A 100 -14.07 -0.45 -2.22
C ASP A 100 -14.59 -0.65 -3.66
N ASP A 101 -14.32 -1.79 -4.29
CA ASP A 101 -14.74 -2.09 -5.67
C ASP A 101 -15.94 -3.04 -5.76
N GLY A 102 -16.13 -3.90 -4.75
CA GLY A 102 -17.16 -4.94 -4.70
C GLY A 102 -16.74 -6.25 -5.36
N GLU A 103 -15.49 -6.34 -5.85
CA GLU A 103 -14.92 -7.51 -6.52
C GLU A 103 -14.01 -8.29 -5.56
N ILE A 104 -13.18 -7.56 -4.81
CA ILE A 104 -12.25 -8.14 -3.83
C ILE A 104 -12.64 -7.68 -2.44
N THR A 105 -12.73 -8.63 -1.52
CA THR A 105 -12.99 -8.41 -0.10
C THR A 105 -11.74 -8.69 0.70
N TYR A 106 -11.35 -7.73 1.54
CA TYR A 106 -10.16 -7.75 2.36
C TYR A 106 -10.49 -7.92 3.83
N ASN A 107 -9.78 -8.84 4.48
CA ASN A 107 -9.85 -9.09 5.90
C ASN A 107 -8.43 -9.03 6.50
N THR A 108 -8.30 -8.46 7.69
CA THR A 108 -7.05 -8.55 8.44
C THR A 108 -6.83 -9.98 8.92
N SER A 109 -5.69 -10.58 8.57
CA SER A 109 -5.35 -11.96 8.92
C SER A 109 -4.33 -12.02 10.05
N GLY A 110 -4.74 -12.47 11.24
CA GLY A 110 -3.83 -12.63 12.37
C GLY A 110 -3.39 -11.30 12.97
N THR A 111 -2.14 -10.88 12.72
CA THR A 111 -1.58 -9.62 13.23
C THR A 111 -2.08 -8.45 12.39
N ALA A 112 -2.59 -7.41 13.06
CA ALA A 112 -3.02 -6.19 12.38
C ALA A 112 -1.84 -5.54 11.64
N PRO A 113 -2.02 -5.14 10.36
CA PRO A 113 -1.10 -4.26 9.67
C PRO A 113 -0.80 -3.01 10.48
N VAL A 114 0.47 -2.60 10.46
CA VAL A 114 0.97 -1.46 11.23
C VAL A 114 1.38 -0.35 10.29
N ILE A 115 0.93 0.87 10.59
CA ILE A 115 1.41 2.10 9.97
C ILE A 115 2.22 2.87 11.01
N ASP A 116 3.54 2.85 10.88
CA ASP A 116 4.46 3.58 11.75
C ASP A 116 4.87 4.89 11.09
N LEU A 117 4.54 6.01 11.75
CA LEU A 117 4.70 7.36 11.23
C LEU A 117 5.58 8.19 12.16
N LYS A 118 6.48 8.95 11.58
CA LYS A 118 7.23 10.04 12.21
C LYS A 118 6.71 11.35 11.67
N LEU A 119 6.14 12.12 12.58
CA LEU A 119 5.65 13.47 12.31
C LEU A 119 6.71 14.44 12.81
N ASN A 120 7.27 15.25 11.92
CA ASN A 120 8.28 16.26 12.27
C ASN A 120 7.68 17.65 12.12
N ASN A 121 7.99 18.55 13.05
CA ASN A 121 7.60 19.96 13.01
C ASN A 121 6.09 20.18 12.76
N ILE A 122 5.23 19.45 13.48
CA ILE A 122 3.77 19.66 13.44
C ILE A 122 3.45 21.13 13.79
N PRO A 123 2.50 21.78 13.09
CA PRO A 123 1.59 21.22 12.09
C PRO A 123 2.02 21.40 10.61
N ASN A 124 3.16 22.04 10.32
CA ASN A 124 3.55 22.42 8.94
C ASN A 124 4.78 21.67 8.40
N GLY A 125 5.23 20.63 9.10
CA GLY A 125 6.45 19.93 8.74
C GLY A 125 6.20 18.72 7.83
N THR A 126 6.82 17.60 8.17
CA THR A 126 6.83 16.41 7.30
C THR A 126 6.31 15.19 8.02
N ILE A 127 5.84 14.24 7.23
CA ILE A 127 5.51 12.88 7.65
C ILE A 127 6.43 11.93 6.90
N THR A 128 7.04 11.01 7.62
CA THR A 128 7.72 9.84 7.04
C THR A 128 7.25 8.59 7.75
N GLY A 129 7.28 7.44 7.10
CA GLY A 129 6.77 6.23 7.74
C GLY A 129 6.77 5.00 6.87
N ARG A 130 6.19 3.94 7.43
CA ARG A 130 6.04 2.65 6.77
C ARG A 130 4.68 2.05 7.06
N LEU A 131 4.16 1.33 6.08
CA LEU A 131 3.04 0.41 6.24
C LEU A 131 3.56 -0.99 5.96
N ASP A 132 3.45 -1.86 6.96
CA ASP A 132 3.87 -3.25 6.88
C ASP A 132 2.74 -4.14 7.41
N GLY A 133 2.21 -5.05 6.56
CA GLY A 133 1.15 -5.95 6.99
C GLY A 133 0.54 -6.79 5.89
N ALA A 134 -0.27 -7.77 6.28
CA ALA A 134 -0.94 -8.69 5.37
C ALA A 134 -2.46 -8.68 5.53
N PHE A 135 -3.14 -8.88 4.42
CA PHE A 135 -4.58 -9.02 4.33
C PHE A 135 -4.92 -10.32 3.59
N THR A 136 -5.99 -10.98 4.00
CA THR A 136 -6.60 -12.06 3.23
C THR A 136 -7.62 -11.48 2.26
N MET A 137 -7.51 -11.90 1.00
CA MET A 137 -8.40 -11.58 -0.10
C MET A 137 -9.39 -12.72 -0.33
N SER A 138 -10.59 -12.36 -0.73
CA SER A 138 -11.62 -13.27 -1.22
C SER A 138 -12.47 -12.57 -2.29
N GLY A 139 -13.09 -13.35 -3.19
CA GLY A 139 -13.86 -12.81 -4.31
C GLY A 139 -13.21 -13.16 -5.65
N GLU A 140 -12.98 -12.16 -6.50
CA GLU A 140 -12.33 -12.41 -7.80
C GLU A 140 -10.86 -12.81 -7.69
N LEU A 141 -10.17 -12.34 -6.64
CA LEU A 141 -8.85 -12.80 -6.24
C LEU A 141 -8.93 -13.36 -4.82
N GLU A 142 -8.17 -14.42 -4.58
CA GLU A 142 -8.14 -15.13 -3.30
C GLU A 142 -6.70 -15.24 -2.78
N GLY A 143 -6.55 -15.63 -1.51
CA GLY A 143 -5.25 -15.81 -0.89
C GLY A 143 -4.83 -14.58 -0.08
N ASN A 144 -3.53 -14.35 0.07
CA ASN A 144 -3.02 -13.24 0.88
C ASN A 144 -2.31 -12.21 0.01
N VAL A 145 -2.42 -10.94 0.40
CA VAL A 145 -1.59 -9.84 -0.10
C VAL A 145 -0.85 -9.22 1.07
N THR A 146 0.46 -9.06 0.92
CA THR A 146 1.34 -8.41 1.90
C THR A 146 1.82 -7.08 1.34
N LEU A 147 1.63 -6.01 2.10
CA LEU A 147 2.10 -4.67 1.78
C LEU A 147 3.39 -4.38 2.55
N ASN A 148 4.37 -3.85 1.82
CA ASN A 148 5.60 -3.29 2.37
C ASN A 148 5.81 -1.91 1.74
N LEU A 149 5.27 -0.87 2.36
CA LEU A 149 5.21 0.47 1.79
C LEU A 149 5.97 1.45 2.66
N THR A 150 6.55 2.44 2.00
CA THR A 150 7.16 3.63 2.57
C THR A 150 6.26 4.83 2.27
N ILE A 151 6.12 5.71 3.24
CA ILE A 151 5.27 6.90 3.18
C ILE A 151 6.17 8.11 3.43
N ASP A 152 6.10 9.12 2.57
CA ASP A 152 6.79 10.40 2.74
C ASP A 152 5.86 11.53 2.31
N GLY A 153 5.80 12.65 3.03
CA GLY A 153 4.97 13.77 2.63
C GLY A 153 5.07 14.99 3.53
N GLU A 154 4.22 15.98 3.26
CA GLU A 154 4.12 17.21 4.06
C GLU A 154 2.87 17.19 4.94
N LEU A 155 2.93 17.94 6.03
CA LEU A 155 1.82 18.17 6.95
C LEU A 155 1.28 19.59 6.77
N GLN A 156 0.00 19.77 7.07
CA GLN A 156 -0.60 21.09 7.18
C GLN A 156 -1.58 21.15 8.35
N PRO A 157 -1.90 22.36 8.86
CA PRO A 157 -3.01 22.55 9.75
C PRO A 157 -4.33 22.25 9.04
N THR A 158 -5.32 21.76 9.80
CA THR A 158 -6.68 21.64 9.25
C THR A 158 -7.27 23.04 9.00
N MET A 159 -8.10 23.18 7.97
CA MET A 159 -8.78 24.46 7.69
C MET A 159 -9.69 24.94 8.84
N ALA A 160 -10.25 23.99 9.59
CA ALA A 160 -11.20 24.28 10.68
C ALA A 160 -10.50 24.71 11.98
N ASP A 161 -9.29 24.20 12.23
CA ASP A 161 -8.56 24.45 13.47
C ASP A 161 -7.04 24.41 13.19
N PRO A 162 -6.32 25.55 13.33
CA PRO A 162 -4.89 25.63 13.06
C PRO A 162 -4.03 24.85 14.06
N MET A 163 -4.60 24.36 15.17
CA MET A 163 -3.91 23.50 16.14
C MET A 163 -4.03 22.02 15.79
N LYS A 164 -4.93 21.65 14.87
CA LYS A 164 -5.09 20.28 14.38
C LYS A 164 -4.29 20.09 13.11
N VAL A 165 -3.76 18.88 12.93
CA VAL A 165 -2.88 18.54 11.80
C VAL A 165 -3.50 17.49 10.89
N GLU A 166 -3.21 17.60 9.61
CA GLU A 166 -3.55 16.62 8.59
C GLU A 166 -2.41 16.49 7.58
N ARG A 167 -2.46 15.46 6.73
CA ARG A 167 -1.58 15.38 5.56
C ARG A 167 -1.89 16.52 4.62
N LYS A 168 -0.86 17.12 4.04
CA LYS A 168 -1.03 18.09 2.97
C LYS A 168 -1.37 17.38 1.66
N PRO A 169 -2.53 17.67 1.05
CA PRO A 169 -2.90 17.07 -0.23
C PRO A 169 -1.87 17.35 -1.32
N GLY A 170 -1.66 16.36 -2.18
CA GLY A 170 -0.73 16.40 -3.31
C GLY A 170 0.74 16.16 -2.97
N THR A 171 1.06 15.81 -1.72
CA THR A 171 2.46 15.70 -1.25
C THR A 171 2.83 14.33 -0.70
N THR A 172 1.86 13.45 -0.43
CA THR A 172 2.12 12.13 0.15
C THR A 172 2.56 11.19 -0.96
N LYS A 173 3.85 10.84 -0.97
CA LYS A 173 4.40 9.74 -1.76
C LYS A 173 4.23 8.42 -1.00
N ILE A 174 3.72 7.41 -1.70
CA ILE A 174 3.64 6.02 -1.23
C ILE A 174 4.42 5.16 -2.21
N SER A 175 5.43 4.45 -1.73
CA SER A 175 6.24 3.57 -2.58
C SER A 175 6.64 2.28 -1.90
N GLY A 176 6.81 1.19 -2.63
CA GLY A 176 7.19 -0.11 -2.06
C GLY A 176 6.61 -1.25 -2.86
N THR A 177 6.18 -2.32 -2.19
CA THR A 177 5.66 -3.51 -2.87
C THR A 177 4.35 -4.01 -2.28
N ALA A 178 3.51 -4.59 -3.15
CA ALA A 178 2.41 -5.45 -2.79
C ALA A 178 2.69 -6.85 -3.34
N THR A 179 2.81 -7.85 -2.46
CA THR A 179 3.16 -9.23 -2.85
C THR A 179 2.01 -10.16 -2.54
N SER A 180 1.61 -10.96 -3.53
CA SER A 180 0.57 -11.99 -3.44
C SER A 180 1.02 -13.25 -4.17
N ASP A 181 0.17 -14.29 -4.16
CA ASP A 181 0.43 -15.52 -4.92
C ASP A 181 0.45 -15.29 -6.44
N TYR A 182 -0.11 -14.16 -6.91
CA TYR A 182 -0.11 -13.76 -8.32
C TYR A 182 1.16 -13.00 -8.72
N GLY A 183 2.00 -12.60 -7.77
CA GLY A 183 3.25 -11.89 -8.02
C GLY A 183 3.46 -10.69 -7.13
N THR A 184 4.46 -9.88 -7.47
CA THR A 184 4.79 -8.63 -6.77
C THR A 184 4.50 -7.45 -7.68
N TYR A 185 3.71 -6.52 -7.18
CA TYR A 185 3.44 -5.24 -7.81
C TYR A 185 4.25 -4.14 -7.13
N ASP A 186 5.03 -3.39 -7.92
CA ASP A 186 5.77 -2.21 -7.47
C ASP A 186 4.83 -1.01 -7.37
N VAL A 187 4.75 -0.45 -6.18
CA VAL A 187 3.93 0.73 -5.88
C VAL A 187 4.82 1.97 -5.94
N ASP A 188 4.41 2.98 -6.71
CA ASP A 188 4.95 4.35 -6.65
C ASP A 188 3.85 5.35 -7.04
N LEU A 189 3.26 6.00 -6.03
CA LEU A 189 2.11 6.89 -6.17
C LEU A 189 2.32 8.19 -5.37
N THR A 190 1.71 9.28 -5.80
CA THR A 190 1.72 10.58 -5.09
C THR A 190 0.30 11.14 -4.97
N ARG A 191 -0.08 11.62 -3.78
CA ARG A 191 -1.44 12.06 -3.43
C ARG A 191 -1.53 13.24 -2.49
#